data_AF-A0A2D5FEH3-F1
#
_entry.id   AF-A0A2D5FEH3-F1
#
_cell.length_a   1.000
_cell.length_b   1.000
_cell.length_c   1.000
_cell.angle_alpha   90.00
_cell.angle_beta   90.00
_cell.angle_gamma   90.00
#
_symmetry.space_group_name_H-M   'P 1'
#
loop_
_entity.id
_entity.type
_entity.pdbx_description
1 polymer ?
#
loop_
_entity_poly.entity_id
_entity_poly.type
_entity_poly.pdbx_seq_one_letter_code
_entity_poly.pdbx_strand_id
1 'polypeptide(L)'
;MQYLSARSPRAATGGLVVIATTAVLSLAATNEANAQSVSACPNVIVGSSPDGVSVYSDCTMENAVGQPGFHLTLSANSGAAQVLANGYLATSLSPAPAGDVSFGRWDGITLYTEDMGPGYAGNCLDMTSTSNSIPLVDQAVYCGRVGNEEGNFVLLRGTWDAGGNTFNNPAVFSTQPGVGEPVEARAIPALPGVALGLLGLLMAALGRRHLGQR
;
A
#
# COMPACT_ATOMS: atom_id res chain seq x y z
N MET A 1 -68.08 50.81 32.63
CA MET A 1 -67.71 52.05 31.92
C MET A 1 -66.23 51.96 31.65
N GLN A 2 -65.84 51.87 30.37
CA GLN A 2 -65.01 52.87 29.67
C GLN A 2 -63.54 52.85 30.12
N TYR A 3 -62.50 52.80 29.30
CA TYR A 3 -62.29 52.85 27.87
C TYR A 3 -60.84 52.39 27.62
N LEU A 4 -60.56 51.98 26.38
CA LEU A 4 -59.25 51.77 25.75
C LEU A 4 -58.16 52.80 26.11
N SER A 5 -56.87 52.42 26.01
CA SER A 5 -55.96 52.95 24.96
C SER A 5 -54.53 52.40 25.08
N ALA A 6 -53.84 52.36 23.94
CA ALA A 6 -52.62 51.64 23.62
C ALA A 6 -51.38 52.54 23.45
N ARG A 7 -50.22 51.89 23.16
CA ARG A 7 -48.89 52.36 22.66
C ARG A 7 -47.80 52.41 23.75
N SER A 8 -46.76 51.55 23.76
CA SER A 8 -45.62 51.31 22.84
C SER A 8 -44.49 52.36 22.99
N PRO A 9 -43.20 52.09 22.68
CA PRO A 9 -42.29 51.01 23.12
C PRO A 9 -40.93 51.60 23.63
N ARG A 10 -40.06 50.81 24.29
CA ARG A 10 -38.59 50.94 24.13
C ARG A 10 -37.81 49.82 24.84
N ALA A 11 -37.04 49.11 24.01
CA ALA A 11 -35.68 48.58 24.20
C ALA A 11 -35.17 48.33 25.63
N ALA A 12 -34.86 47.06 25.92
CA ALA A 12 -33.52 46.60 26.28
C ALA A 12 -33.60 45.09 26.61
N THR A 13 -33.13 44.24 25.71
CA THR A 13 -32.81 42.85 26.07
C THR A 13 -31.48 42.50 25.42
N GLY A 14 -30.49 42.37 26.29
CA GLY A 14 -29.14 41.99 25.95
C GLY A 14 -29.05 40.52 25.52
N GLY A 15 -28.00 40.29 24.74
CA GLY A 15 -27.22 39.07 24.60
C GLY A 15 -27.91 37.72 24.75
N LEU A 16 -28.11 37.05 23.61
CA LEU A 16 -27.76 35.64 23.51
C LEU A 16 -27.04 35.44 22.18
N VAL A 17 -25.71 35.39 22.24
CA VAL A 17 -24.86 35.03 21.11
C VAL A 17 -25.05 33.53 20.88
N VAL A 18 -25.84 33.19 19.87
CA VAL A 18 -25.94 31.82 19.35
C VAL A 18 -24.69 31.57 18.51
N ILE A 19 -23.65 31.02 19.14
CA ILE A 19 -22.52 30.44 18.41
C ILE A 19 -23.04 29.16 17.78
N ALA A 20 -23.48 29.26 16.53
CA ALA A 20 -23.74 28.11 15.69
C ALA A 20 -22.40 27.41 15.42
N THR A 21 -22.09 26.42 16.26
CA THR A 21 -21.01 25.47 16.04
C THR A 21 -21.30 24.69 14.77
N THR A 22 -20.66 25.05 13.67
CA THR A 22 -20.54 24.19 12.50
C THR A 22 -19.86 22.89 12.94
N ALA A 23 -20.65 21.83 13.05
CA ALA A 23 -20.16 20.49 13.27
C ALA A 23 -19.19 20.12 12.15
N VAL A 24 -17.91 20.00 12.49
CA VAL A 24 -16.94 19.31 11.65
C VAL A 24 -17.33 17.84 11.72
N LEU A 25 -17.89 17.31 10.63
CA LEU A 25 -18.01 15.87 10.44
C LEU A 25 -16.58 15.33 10.29
N SER A 26 -15.97 14.96 11.41
CA SER A 26 -14.80 14.11 11.42
C SER A 26 -15.23 12.74 10.92
N LEU A 27 -15.09 12.46 9.62
CA LEU A 27 -15.00 11.09 9.13
C LEU A 27 -13.69 10.51 9.66
N ALA A 28 -13.67 10.16 10.95
CA ALA A 28 -12.76 9.14 11.43
C ALA A 28 -13.27 7.84 10.81
N ALA A 29 -12.73 7.51 9.63
CA ALA A 29 -12.70 6.13 9.20
C ALA A 29 -11.88 5.39 10.27
N THR A 30 -12.54 4.89 11.30
CA THR A 30 -12.00 3.82 12.12
C THR A 30 -11.93 2.61 11.21
N ASN A 31 -10.87 2.53 10.42
CA ASN A 31 -10.43 1.25 9.91
C ASN A 31 -10.09 0.45 11.16
N GLU A 32 -11.03 -0.36 11.63
CA GLU A 32 -10.71 -1.45 12.54
C GLU A 32 -9.69 -2.30 11.80
N ALA A 33 -8.41 -2.02 12.07
CA ALA A 33 -7.33 -2.87 11.65
C ALA A 33 -7.57 -4.21 12.34
N ASN A 34 -8.14 -5.17 11.63
CA ASN A 34 -7.63 -6.53 11.75
C ASN A 34 -6.12 -6.36 11.57
N ALA A 35 -5.39 -6.34 12.68
CA ALA A 35 -3.94 -6.26 12.66
C ALA A 35 -3.48 -7.57 12.02
N GLN A 36 -3.44 -7.60 10.69
CA GLN A 36 -2.88 -8.72 9.95
C GLN A 36 -1.46 -8.86 10.47
N SER A 37 -1.18 -9.98 11.15
CA SER A 37 0.16 -10.29 11.59
C SER A 37 1.02 -10.47 10.34
N VAL A 38 2.07 -9.67 10.25
CA VAL A 38 3.07 -9.77 9.18
C VAL A 38 4.38 -10.17 9.82
N SER A 39 5.11 -11.04 9.15
CA SER A 39 6.42 -11.51 9.56
C SER A 39 7.43 -11.24 8.45
N ALA A 40 8.66 -10.89 8.80
CA ALA A 40 9.74 -10.74 7.83
C ALA A 40 10.36 -12.10 7.51
N CYS A 41 10.50 -12.39 6.22
CA CYS A 41 11.22 -13.56 5.74
C CYS A 41 12.74 -13.37 5.98
N PRO A 42 13.44 -14.42 6.43
CA PRO A 42 14.87 -14.33 6.69
C PRO A 42 15.68 -14.20 5.40
N ASN A 43 16.88 -13.62 5.53
CA ASN A 43 17.90 -13.57 4.50
C ASN A 43 17.41 -13.00 3.15
N VAL A 44 16.91 -11.77 3.17
CA VAL A 44 16.51 -11.06 1.94
C VAL A 44 17.75 -10.73 1.11
N ILE A 45 17.72 -11.11 -0.17
CA ILE A 45 18.81 -11.00 -1.13
C ILE A 45 18.36 -10.13 -2.31
N VAL A 46 19.26 -9.27 -2.78
CA VAL A 46 19.18 -8.68 -4.13
C VAL A 46 20.22 -9.37 -4.99
N GLY A 47 19.76 -10.06 -6.03
CA GLY A 47 20.63 -10.82 -6.92
C GLY A 47 20.04 -10.90 -8.32
N SER A 48 20.33 -11.98 -9.05
CA SER A 48 19.77 -12.23 -10.37
C SER A 48 18.92 -13.50 -10.40
N SER A 49 17.89 -13.46 -11.24
CA SER A 49 17.05 -14.58 -11.67
C SER A 49 17.01 -14.63 -13.21
N PRO A 50 16.36 -15.62 -13.82
CA PRO A 50 16.14 -15.64 -15.28
C PRO A 50 15.39 -14.42 -15.81
N ASP A 51 14.61 -13.72 -14.97
CA ASP A 51 13.83 -12.54 -15.36
C ASP A 51 14.61 -11.22 -15.25
N GLY A 52 15.74 -11.20 -14.53
CA GLY A 52 16.56 -10.00 -14.35
C GLY A 52 17.05 -9.82 -12.92
N VAL A 53 17.27 -8.57 -12.52
CA VAL A 53 17.68 -8.24 -11.13
C VAL A 53 16.48 -8.44 -10.22
N SER A 54 16.67 -9.16 -9.11
CA SER A 54 15.55 -9.72 -8.35
C SER A 54 15.75 -9.57 -6.85
N VAL A 55 14.66 -9.25 -6.14
CA VAL A 55 14.54 -9.39 -4.68
C VAL A 55 13.94 -10.76 -4.36
N TYR A 56 14.59 -11.51 -3.48
CA TYR A 56 14.10 -12.80 -2.98
C TYR A 56 14.61 -13.06 -1.57
N SER A 57 14.22 -14.19 -0.97
CA SER A 57 14.62 -14.55 0.41
C SER A 57 14.67 -16.07 0.58
N ASP A 58 14.98 -16.53 1.79
CA ASP A 58 14.93 -17.96 2.13
C ASP A 58 13.48 -18.50 2.24
N CYS A 59 12.45 -17.66 2.16
CA CYS A 59 11.06 -18.12 2.08
C CYS A 59 10.79 -18.81 0.73
N THR A 60 10.22 -20.01 0.80
CA THR A 60 9.89 -20.84 -0.36
C THR A 60 8.41 -21.20 -0.39
N MET A 61 7.96 -21.62 -1.56
CA MET A 61 6.59 -22.05 -1.81
C MET A 61 6.61 -23.33 -2.65
N GLU A 62 5.60 -24.19 -2.47
CA GLU A 62 5.34 -25.27 -3.42
C GLU A 62 4.61 -24.72 -4.64
N ASN A 63 4.96 -25.17 -5.85
CA ASN A 63 4.19 -24.81 -7.03
C ASN A 63 2.78 -25.47 -7.01
N ALA A 64 1.96 -25.14 -8.00
CA ALA A 64 0.57 -25.63 -8.09
C ALA A 64 0.45 -27.17 -8.21
N VAL A 65 1.54 -27.89 -8.52
CA VAL A 65 1.56 -29.37 -8.58
C VAL A 65 2.23 -30.01 -7.36
N GLY A 66 2.56 -29.22 -6.32
CA GLY A 66 3.14 -29.69 -5.06
C GLY A 66 4.65 -29.91 -5.09
N GLN A 67 5.36 -29.36 -6.07
CA GLN A 67 6.82 -29.39 -6.08
C GLN A 67 7.34 -28.27 -5.16
N PRO A 68 8.15 -28.59 -4.12
CA PRO A 68 8.66 -27.61 -3.17
C PRO A 68 9.87 -26.83 -3.70
N GLY A 69 10.29 -25.81 -2.94
CA GLY A 69 11.58 -25.14 -3.10
C GLY A 69 11.60 -23.97 -4.10
N PHE A 70 10.44 -23.42 -4.46
CA PHE A 70 10.39 -22.21 -5.28
C PHE A 70 10.55 -20.97 -4.40
N HIS A 71 11.66 -20.27 -4.56
CA HIS A 71 11.89 -18.96 -3.99
C HIS A 71 11.14 -17.92 -4.79
N LEU A 72 10.34 -17.12 -4.09
CA LEU A 72 9.57 -16.06 -4.72
C LEU A 72 10.47 -14.86 -5.02
N THR A 73 10.34 -14.32 -6.22
CA THR A 73 11.16 -13.22 -6.74
C THR A 73 10.29 -12.05 -7.14
N LEU A 74 10.73 -10.83 -6.83
CA LEU A 74 10.29 -9.60 -7.48
C LEU A 74 11.41 -9.17 -8.42
N SER A 75 11.18 -9.30 -9.72
CA SER A 75 12.21 -9.20 -10.75
C SER A 75 11.99 -7.98 -11.62
N ALA A 76 13.04 -7.19 -11.82
CA ALA A 76 13.09 -6.09 -12.77
C ALA A 76 13.92 -6.50 -14.00
N ASN A 77 13.29 -6.40 -15.17
CA ASN A 77 13.93 -6.58 -16.45
C ASN A 77 14.15 -5.21 -17.09
N SER A 78 15.37 -4.68 -17.03
CA SER A 78 15.69 -3.38 -17.61
C SER A 78 15.67 -3.36 -19.15
N GLY A 79 15.88 -4.51 -19.80
CA GLY A 79 15.77 -4.63 -21.25
C GLY A 79 14.33 -4.56 -21.77
N ALA A 80 13.39 -5.16 -21.04
CA ALA A 80 11.95 -5.12 -21.34
C ALA A 80 11.21 -3.98 -20.61
N ALA A 81 11.90 -3.21 -19.77
CA ALA A 81 11.36 -2.13 -18.94
C ALA A 81 10.13 -2.54 -18.11
N GLN A 82 10.20 -3.71 -17.45
CA GLN A 82 9.09 -4.28 -16.68
C GLN A 82 9.54 -4.84 -15.32
N VAL A 83 8.60 -4.86 -14.37
CA VAL A 83 8.69 -5.56 -13.09
C VAL A 83 7.59 -6.61 -13.01
N LEU A 84 7.95 -7.79 -12.50
CA LEU A 84 7.02 -8.91 -12.30
C LEU A 84 7.41 -9.73 -11.07
N ALA A 85 6.43 -10.44 -10.50
CA ALA A 85 6.65 -11.44 -9.48
C ALA A 85 6.68 -12.83 -10.11
N ASN A 86 7.54 -13.73 -9.60
CA ASN A 86 7.67 -15.11 -10.10
C ASN A 86 8.22 -16.03 -9.00
N GLY A 87 8.41 -17.32 -9.32
CA GLY A 87 9.03 -18.31 -8.44
C GLY A 87 10.10 -19.12 -9.16
N TYR A 88 11.27 -19.27 -8.53
CA TYR A 88 12.41 -19.99 -9.09
C TYR A 88 13.05 -20.96 -8.10
N LEU A 89 13.58 -22.07 -8.60
CA LEU A 89 14.45 -22.94 -7.80
C LEU A 89 15.74 -22.20 -7.45
N ALA A 90 16.32 -22.52 -6.28
CA ALA A 90 17.56 -21.90 -5.81
C ALA A 90 18.71 -21.96 -6.85
N THR A 91 18.77 -23.03 -7.65
CA THR A 91 19.79 -23.20 -8.72
C THR A 91 19.68 -22.20 -9.86
N SER A 92 18.53 -21.55 -10.00
CA SER A 92 18.28 -20.52 -11.02
C SER A 92 18.53 -19.11 -10.49
N LEU A 93 18.89 -18.98 -9.20
CA LEU A 93 19.15 -17.70 -8.54
C LEU A 93 20.64 -17.54 -8.25
N SER A 94 21.12 -16.30 -8.33
CA SER A 94 22.49 -15.94 -8.00
C SER A 94 22.55 -14.69 -7.13
N PRO A 95 23.08 -14.75 -5.89
CA PRO A 95 23.52 -15.99 -5.22
C PRO A 95 22.36 -16.95 -4.94
N ALA A 96 22.63 -18.25 -4.87
CA ALA A 96 21.64 -19.22 -4.46
C ALA A 96 21.26 -18.98 -2.97
N PRO A 97 19.96 -18.91 -2.62
CA PRO A 97 19.53 -18.89 -1.23
C PRO A 97 20.02 -20.10 -0.45
N ALA A 98 20.26 -19.92 0.85
CA ALA A 98 20.82 -20.98 1.70
C ALA A 98 19.77 -21.70 2.55
N GLY A 99 18.63 -21.05 2.81
CA GLY A 99 17.50 -21.62 3.55
C GLY A 99 16.28 -21.86 2.68
N ASP A 100 15.28 -22.56 3.22
CA ASP A 100 14.08 -23.03 2.50
C ASP A 100 12.82 -23.00 3.37
N VAL A 101 12.53 -21.87 4.03
CA VAL A 101 11.38 -21.71 4.92
C VAL A 101 10.07 -21.80 4.13
N SER A 102 9.38 -22.94 4.23
CA SER A 102 8.15 -23.18 3.46
C SER A 102 6.99 -22.30 3.93
N PHE A 103 6.31 -21.69 2.95
CA PHE A 103 5.11 -20.87 3.11
C PHE A 103 3.81 -21.63 2.75
N GLY A 104 3.92 -22.87 2.27
CA GLY A 104 2.78 -23.65 1.77
C GLY A 104 2.71 -23.67 0.25
N ARG A 105 1.54 -24.05 -0.29
CA ARG A 105 1.34 -24.30 -1.72
C ARG A 105 0.71 -23.12 -2.43
N TRP A 106 1.27 -22.76 -3.59
CA TRP A 106 0.74 -21.70 -4.45
C TRP A 106 -0.71 -21.97 -4.83
N ASP A 107 -1.56 -20.95 -4.73
CA ASP A 107 -2.98 -21.03 -5.08
C ASP A 107 -3.25 -21.13 -6.59
N GLY A 108 -2.21 -20.98 -7.42
CA GLY A 108 -2.29 -21.03 -8.88
C GLY A 108 -2.87 -19.77 -9.53
N ILE A 109 -3.15 -18.72 -8.76
CA ILE A 109 -3.88 -17.53 -9.21
C ILE A 109 -3.17 -16.25 -8.79
N THR A 110 -2.83 -16.13 -7.51
CA THR A 110 -2.27 -14.91 -6.93
C THR A 110 -0.78 -14.85 -7.23
N LEU A 111 -0.45 -14.06 -8.25
CA LEU A 111 0.91 -13.67 -8.61
C LEU A 111 0.82 -12.27 -9.20
N TYR A 112 0.93 -11.25 -8.37
CA TYR A 112 0.68 -9.87 -8.73
C TYR A 112 1.85 -8.96 -8.41
N THR A 113 1.94 -7.85 -9.13
CA THR A 113 2.94 -6.80 -8.98
C THR A 113 2.24 -5.44 -9.08
N GLU A 114 2.72 -4.46 -8.32
CA GLU A 114 2.21 -3.09 -8.30
C GLU A 114 3.36 -2.09 -8.13
N ASP A 115 3.26 -0.95 -8.81
CA ASP A 115 4.06 0.24 -8.54
C ASP A 115 3.33 1.06 -7.47
N MET A 116 3.90 1.12 -6.27
CA MET A 116 3.35 1.88 -5.14
C MET A 116 3.77 3.35 -5.17
N GLY A 117 4.58 3.75 -6.15
CA GLY A 117 5.15 5.07 -6.29
C GLY A 117 6.38 5.33 -5.43
N PRO A 118 7.06 6.47 -5.66
CA PRO A 118 8.22 6.87 -4.87
C PRO A 118 7.83 7.17 -3.42
N GLY A 119 8.70 6.77 -2.48
CA GLY A 119 8.53 7.08 -1.06
C GLY A 119 7.54 6.19 -0.29
N TYR A 120 6.95 5.17 -0.92
CA TYR A 120 6.11 4.20 -0.23
C TYR A 120 6.88 3.46 0.88
N ALA A 121 6.30 3.48 2.09
CA ALA A 121 6.92 2.95 3.31
C ALA A 121 6.11 1.81 3.97
N GLY A 122 5.09 1.27 3.29
CA GLY A 122 4.29 0.16 3.79
C GLY A 122 4.91 -1.21 3.49
N ASN A 123 4.23 -2.27 3.96
CA ASN A 123 4.62 -3.67 3.78
C ASN A 123 3.90 -4.35 2.61
N CYS A 124 3.34 -3.60 1.66
CA CYS A 124 2.58 -4.10 0.49
C CYS A 124 1.21 -4.75 0.82
N LEU A 125 0.69 -4.57 2.05
CA LEU A 125 -0.64 -5.07 2.43
C LEU A 125 -1.77 -4.35 1.68
N ASP A 126 -1.54 -3.08 1.33
CA ASP A 126 -2.48 -2.21 0.64
C ASP A 126 -2.43 -2.31 -0.90
N MET A 127 -1.68 -3.28 -1.47
CA MET A 127 -1.77 -3.55 -2.91
C MET A 127 -3.20 -3.90 -3.31
N THR A 128 -3.60 -3.34 -4.45
CA THR A 128 -4.92 -3.52 -5.07
C THR A 128 -4.84 -4.07 -6.50
N SER A 129 -3.65 -4.04 -7.10
CA SER A 129 -3.38 -4.57 -8.43
C SER A 129 -3.61 -6.08 -8.50
N THR A 130 -4.14 -6.51 -9.64
CA THR A 130 -4.23 -7.92 -10.07
C THR A 130 -3.41 -8.17 -11.35
N SER A 131 -2.54 -7.22 -11.73
CA SER A 131 -1.58 -7.38 -12.82
C SER A 131 -0.28 -7.97 -12.30
N ASN A 132 0.48 -8.67 -13.15
CA ASN A 132 1.84 -9.13 -12.85
C ASN A 132 2.91 -8.54 -13.77
N SER A 133 2.56 -7.55 -14.57
CA SER A 133 3.50 -6.91 -15.50
C SER A 133 3.31 -5.41 -15.41
N ILE A 134 4.25 -4.77 -14.73
CA ILE A 134 4.20 -3.34 -14.42
C ILE A 134 5.38 -2.63 -15.09
N PRO A 135 5.17 -1.43 -15.69
CA PRO A 135 6.27 -0.65 -16.22
C PRO A 135 7.33 -0.34 -15.16
N LEU A 136 8.59 -0.43 -15.56
CA LEU A 136 9.74 -0.09 -14.72
C LEU A 136 9.98 1.42 -14.74
N VAL A 137 10.00 2.03 -13.56
CA VAL A 137 10.10 3.47 -13.30
C VAL A 137 11.19 3.68 -12.26
N ASP A 138 12.08 4.63 -12.52
CA ASP A 138 13.15 4.96 -11.58
C ASP A 138 12.60 5.52 -10.27
N GLN A 139 13.22 5.13 -9.15
CA GLN A 139 12.86 5.50 -7.77
C GLN A 139 11.46 5.05 -7.31
N ALA A 140 10.74 4.28 -8.13
CA ALA A 140 9.47 3.68 -7.73
C ALA A 140 9.68 2.53 -6.73
N VAL A 141 8.76 2.40 -5.78
CA VAL A 141 8.71 1.24 -4.89
C VAL A 141 7.76 0.23 -5.46
N TYR A 142 8.28 -0.95 -5.76
CA TYR A 142 7.49 -2.06 -6.26
C TYR A 142 7.11 -3.00 -5.13
N CYS A 143 5.90 -3.51 -5.25
CA CYS A 143 5.37 -4.56 -4.39
C CYS A 143 4.95 -5.76 -5.25
N GLY A 144 5.32 -6.97 -4.83
CA GLY A 144 4.84 -8.23 -5.37
C GLY A 144 4.01 -8.98 -4.34
N ARG A 145 2.95 -9.68 -4.76
CA ARG A 145 2.07 -10.48 -3.90
C ARG A 145 1.89 -11.87 -4.50
N VAL A 146 2.17 -12.91 -3.71
CA VAL A 146 1.97 -14.31 -4.08
C VAL A 146 1.13 -15.00 -3.00
N GLY A 147 0.06 -15.69 -3.38
CA GLY A 147 -0.90 -16.30 -2.46
C GLY A 147 -0.72 -17.82 -2.31
N ASN A 148 -1.03 -18.35 -1.14
CA ASN A 148 -1.18 -19.80 -0.94
C ASN A 148 -2.64 -20.22 -0.85
N GLU A 149 -2.88 -21.53 -0.88
CA GLU A 149 -4.23 -22.13 -0.79
C GLU A 149 -4.93 -21.86 0.54
N GLU A 150 -4.18 -21.52 1.60
CA GLU A 150 -4.69 -21.13 2.90
C GLU A 150 -5.16 -19.65 2.95
N GLY A 151 -5.00 -18.89 1.85
CA GLY A 151 -5.39 -17.49 1.75
C GLY A 151 -4.40 -16.50 2.39
N ASN A 152 -3.17 -16.95 2.63
CA ASN A 152 -2.08 -16.10 3.11
C ASN A 152 -1.23 -15.61 1.93
N PHE A 153 -0.46 -14.54 2.15
CA PHE A 153 0.40 -13.93 1.14
C PHE A 153 1.88 -13.87 1.55
N VAL A 154 2.76 -14.09 0.57
CA VAL A 154 4.12 -13.53 0.57
C VAL A 154 4.09 -12.21 -0.16
N LEU A 155 4.74 -11.21 0.43
CA LEU A 155 4.80 -9.84 -0.06
C LEU A 155 6.26 -9.47 -0.30
N LEU A 156 6.63 -9.14 -1.53
CA LEU A 156 7.98 -8.74 -1.90
C LEU A 156 8.02 -7.24 -2.12
N ARG A 157 9.07 -6.56 -1.67
CA ARG A 157 9.23 -5.11 -1.79
C ARG A 157 10.64 -4.75 -2.23
N GLY A 158 10.75 -3.74 -3.10
CA GLY A 158 12.03 -3.12 -3.42
C GLY A 158 11.85 -1.77 -4.12
N THR A 159 12.76 -0.84 -3.88
CA THR A 159 12.83 0.44 -4.62
C THR A 159 13.75 0.26 -5.82
N TRP A 160 13.25 0.51 -7.03
CA TRP A 160 14.09 0.43 -8.21
C TRP A 160 15.03 1.63 -8.32
N ASP A 161 16.31 1.37 -8.52
CA ASP A 161 17.33 2.36 -8.83
C ASP A 161 17.86 2.10 -10.24
N ALA A 162 17.42 2.91 -11.20
CA ALA A 162 17.80 2.77 -12.59
C ALA A 162 19.28 3.09 -12.82
N GLY A 163 19.88 3.97 -12.02
CA GLY A 163 21.31 4.33 -12.11
C GLY A 163 22.22 3.19 -11.65
N GLY A 164 21.82 2.48 -10.60
CA GLY A 164 22.50 1.28 -10.12
C GLY A 164 22.09 -0.01 -10.82
N ASN A 165 21.01 0.01 -11.62
CA ASN A 165 20.34 -1.17 -12.16
C ASN A 165 20.11 -2.23 -11.07
N THR A 166 19.54 -1.81 -9.94
CA THR A 166 19.37 -2.64 -8.74
C THR A 166 18.11 -2.28 -7.95
N PHE A 167 17.72 -3.16 -7.03
CA PHE A 167 16.78 -2.83 -5.99
C PHE A 167 17.50 -2.32 -4.73
N ASN A 168 16.96 -1.25 -4.16
CA ASN A 168 17.33 -0.69 -2.87
C ASN A 168 16.22 -0.96 -1.84
N ASN A 169 16.59 -0.97 -0.54
CA ASN A 169 15.68 -1.24 0.58
C ASN A 169 14.76 -2.47 0.39
N PRO A 170 15.33 -3.63 -0.02
CA PRO A 170 14.55 -4.83 -0.28
C PRO A 170 13.92 -5.36 1.02
N ALA A 171 12.73 -5.92 0.92
CA ALA A 171 12.12 -6.66 2.01
C ALA A 171 11.19 -7.75 1.47
N VAL A 172 11.08 -8.85 2.21
CA VAL A 172 10.11 -9.91 1.94
C VAL A 172 9.36 -10.19 3.22
N PHE A 173 8.04 -10.23 3.12
CA PHE A 173 7.13 -10.44 4.23
C PHE A 173 6.22 -11.64 3.97
N SER A 174 5.66 -12.17 5.05
CA SER A 174 4.71 -13.28 5.07
C SER A 174 3.54 -12.91 5.97
N THR A 175 2.32 -13.21 5.55
CA THR A 175 1.14 -13.18 6.44
C THR A 175 0.84 -14.55 7.06
N GLN A 176 1.60 -15.59 6.68
CA GLN A 176 1.44 -16.95 7.20
C GLN A 176 1.96 -17.00 8.65
N PRO A 177 1.12 -17.41 9.61
CA PRO A 177 1.54 -17.57 10.99
C PRO A 177 2.71 -18.55 11.12
N GLY A 178 3.74 -18.17 11.87
CA GLY A 178 4.91 -19.01 12.13
C GLY A 178 5.98 -19.02 11.02
N VAL A 179 5.79 -18.28 9.92
CA VAL A 179 6.79 -18.11 8.87
C VAL A 179 7.50 -16.77 9.04
N GLY A 180 8.78 -16.81 9.40
CA GLY A 180 9.59 -15.61 9.63
C GLY A 180 9.38 -14.96 11.01
N GLU A 181 10.00 -13.80 11.20
CA GLU A 181 9.97 -13.07 12.48
C GLU A 181 8.88 -11.99 12.48
N PRO A 182 8.02 -11.89 13.52
CA PRO A 182 6.95 -10.90 13.55
C PRO A 182 7.45 -9.46 13.41
N VAL A 183 6.76 -8.67 12.57
CA VAL A 183 7.02 -7.24 12.37
C VAL A 183 5.72 -6.44 12.45
N GLU A 184 5.86 -5.13 12.68
CA GLU A 184 4.72 -4.22 12.66
C GLU A 184 4.12 -4.14 11.26
N ALA A 185 2.81 -4.40 11.15
CA ALA A 185 2.06 -4.24 9.92
C ALA A 185 1.84 -2.75 9.61
N ARG A 186 2.33 -2.30 8.46
CA ARG A 186 2.18 -0.94 7.93
C ARG A 186 1.52 -1.00 6.57
N ALA A 187 0.22 -0.80 6.53
CA ALA A 187 -0.50 -0.51 5.28
C ALA A 187 -0.57 1.01 5.09
N ILE A 188 -0.20 1.51 3.91
CA ILE A 188 -0.31 2.95 3.60
C ILE A 188 -1.35 3.10 2.49
N PRO A 189 -2.63 3.36 2.82
CA PRO A 189 -3.64 3.53 1.80
C PRO A 189 -3.19 4.58 0.79
N ALA A 190 -3.05 4.18 -0.48
CA ALA A 190 -2.89 5.14 -1.57
C ALA A 190 -4.09 6.11 -1.49
N LEU A 191 -3.82 7.41 -1.37
CA LEU A 191 -4.90 8.39 -1.33
C LEU A 191 -5.77 8.19 -2.58
N PRO A 192 -7.07 7.93 -2.46
CA PRO A 192 -7.93 7.85 -3.64
C PRO A 192 -7.83 9.19 -4.37
N GLY A 193 -7.56 9.16 -5.69
CA GLY A 193 -7.40 10.39 -6.49
C GLY A 193 -8.58 11.37 -6.37
N VAL A 194 -9.74 10.89 -5.93
CA VAL A 194 -10.93 11.68 -5.58
C VAL A 194 -10.67 12.68 -4.44
N ALA A 195 -9.83 12.34 -3.46
CA ALA A 195 -9.45 13.22 -2.36
C ALA A 195 -8.62 14.42 -2.83
N LEU A 196 -7.73 14.22 -3.81
CA LEU A 196 -6.99 15.30 -4.47
C LEU A 196 -7.92 16.18 -5.33
N GLY A 197 -8.89 15.57 -6.01
CA GLY A 197 -9.92 16.31 -6.75
C GLY A 197 -10.78 17.21 -5.86
N LEU A 198 -11.16 16.72 -4.68
CA LEU A 198 -11.89 17.49 -3.66
C LEU A 198 -11.04 18.63 -3.08
N LEU A 199 -9.73 18.40 -2.86
CA LEU A 199 -8.80 19.45 -2.44
C LEU A 199 -8.66 20.55 -3.51
N GLY A 200 -8.57 20.17 -4.79
CA GLY A 200 -8.56 21.10 -5.92
C GLY A 200 -9.85 21.93 -6.00
N LEU A 201 -11.01 21.31 -5.77
CA LEU A 201 -12.31 22.00 -5.72
C LEU A 201 -12.41 22.96 -4.52
N LEU A 202 -11.89 22.58 -3.35
CA LEU A 202 -11.82 23.43 -2.16
C LEU A 202 -10.95 24.67 -2.39
N MET A 203 -9.76 24.50 -2.99
CA MET A 203 -8.88 25.62 -3.33
C MET A 203 -9.49 26.54 -4.40
N ALA A 204 -10.19 25.99 -5.39
CA ALA A 204 -10.93 26.77 -6.38
C ALA A 204 -12.12 27.54 -5.78
N ALA A 205 -12.82 26.95 -4.80
CA ALA A 205 -13.93 27.60 -4.10
C ALA A 205 -13.45 28.73 -3.17
N LEU A 206 -12.29 28.57 -2.52
CA LEU A 206 -11.65 29.61 -1.70
C LEU A 206 -11.12 30.77 -2.57
N GLY A 207 -10.55 30.47 -3.74
CA GLY A 207 -10.09 31.49 -4.70
C GLY A 207 -11.23 32.35 -5.27
N ARG A 208 -12.43 31.80 -5.45
CA ARG A 208 -13.59 32.57 -5.96
C ARG A 208 -14.20 33.52 -4.94
N ARG A 209 -13.97 33.36 -3.63
CA ARG A 209 -14.50 34.30 -2.62
C ARG A 209 -13.75 35.63 -2.56
N HIS A 210 -12.54 35.74 -3.11
CA HIS A 210 -11.78 36.99 -3.14
C HIS A 210 -12.05 37.89 -4.36
N LEU A 211 -12.78 37.43 -5.37
CA LEU A 211 -13.13 38.22 -6.55
C LEU A 211 -14.56 38.77 -6.54
N GLY A 212 -15.36 38.46 -5.52
CA GLY A 212 -16.75 38.93 -5.37
C GLY A 212 -16.93 40.18 -4.49
N GLN A 213 -15.86 40.82 -4.04
CA GLN A 213 -15.92 42.10 -3.31
C GLN A 213 -15.13 43.20 -4.04
N ARG A 214 -15.59 43.55 -5.24
CA ARG A 214 -15.39 44.87 -5.82
C ARG A 214 -16.70 45.34 -6.42
#